data_AF-A0A7J4UID2-F1
#
_entry.id   AF-A0A7J4UID2-F1
#
_cell.length_a   1.000
_cell.length_b   1.000
_cell.length_c   1.000
_cell.angle_alpha   90.00
_cell.angle_beta   90.00
_cell.angle_gamma   90.00
#
_symmetry.space_group_name_H-M   'P 1'
#
loop_
_entity.id
_entity.type
_entity.pdbx_description
1 polymer ?
#
loop_
_entity_poly.entity_id
_entity_poly.type
_entity_poly.pdbx_seq_one_letter_code
_entity_poly.pdbx_strand_id
1 'polypeptide(L)'
;MQTDVNNNHGVKQKYLLLIIFLLIINFSNFISVSALSVAVHVPEKYTDVVAGERFYFEIEVKYPENPKRKDLKLNYEIIDSDGKLIAQSKVLKAVETQASFIDFIVIPESASKGLYIIRVKIADYEDLSEEVEASFQIVGSGFGQVQIYFFIILGVLILVAILVITSLFVTRRRR
;
A
#
# COMPACT_ATOMS: atom_id res chain seq x y z
N MET A 1 -35.19 71.12 29.68
CA MET A 1 -35.60 69.85 29.04
C MET A 1 -34.66 69.57 27.88
N GLN A 2 -33.40 69.20 28.17
CA GLN A 2 -32.38 69.02 27.12
C GLN A 2 -31.16 68.23 27.63
N THR A 3 -31.38 67.00 28.08
CA THR A 3 -30.29 66.13 28.57
C THR A 3 -30.64 64.66 28.38
N ASP A 4 -30.88 64.20 27.15
CA ASP A 4 -31.04 62.74 26.92
C ASP A 4 -30.51 62.23 25.57
N VAL A 5 -30.15 63.12 24.63
CA VAL A 5 -29.72 62.68 23.29
C VAL A 5 -28.26 62.21 23.26
N ASN A 6 -27.43 62.59 24.23
CA ASN A 6 -25.98 62.36 24.16
C ASN A 6 -25.53 60.96 24.64
N ASN A 7 -26.40 60.19 25.32
CA ASN A 7 -26.01 58.91 25.93
C ASN A 7 -26.08 57.71 24.96
N ASN A 8 -26.81 57.86 23.84
CA ASN A 8 -27.05 56.77 22.89
C ASN A 8 -25.83 56.51 21.96
N HIS A 9 -24.97 57.51 21.79
CA HIS A 9 -23.78 57.42 20.92
C HIS A 9 -22.67 56.56 21.54
N GLY A 10 -22.46 56.67 22.87
CA GLY A 10 -21.45 55.88 23.59
C GLY A 10 -21.79 54.40 23.69
N VAL A 11 -23.08 54.04 23.72
CA VAL A 11 -23.53 52.65 23.76
C VAL A 11 -23.27 51.95 22.42
N LYS A 12 -23.60 52.60 21.30
CA LYS A 12 -23.32 52.07 19.95
C LYS A 12 -21.82 51.86 19.69
N GLN A 13 -20.97 52.75 20.20
CA GLN A 13 -19.52 52.65 20.09
C GLN A 13 -18.94 51.45 20.86
N LYS A 14 -19.50 51.12 22.03
CA LYS A 14 -19.07 49.94 22.81
C LYS A 14 -19.43 48.62 22.11
N TYR A 15 -20.63 48.52 21.53
CA TYR A 15 -21.01 47.33 20.76
C TYR A 15 -20.17 47.16 19.50
N LEU A 16 -19.85 48.26 18.81
CA LEU A 16 -18.94 48.21 17.65
C LEU A 16 -17.55 47.67 18.04
N LEU A 17 -16.98 48.16 19.15
CA LEU A 17 -15.70 47.67 19.66
C LEU A 17 -15.76 46.19 20.05
N LEU A 18 -16.86 45.74 20.68
CA LEU A 18 -17.06 44.34 21.03
C LEU A 18 -17.12 43.44 19.79
N ILE A 19 -17.83 43.87 18.74
CA ILE A 19 -17.92 43.13 17.48
C ILE A 19 -16.56 43.03 16.79
N ILE A 20 -15.79 44.12 16.76
CA ILE A 20 -14.43 44.12 16.20
C ILE A 20 -13.51 43.18 17.00
N PHE A 21 -13.59 43.22 18.33
CA PHE A 21 -12.82 42.34 19.21
C PHE A 21 -13.16 40.86 18.97
N LEU A 22 -14.45 40.54 18.86
CA LEU A 22 -14.91 39.18 18.52
C LEU A 22 -14.42 38.75 17.14
N LEU A 23 -14.43 39.64 16.14
CA LEU A 23 -13.88 39.36 14.81
C LEU A 23 -12.38 39.04 14.88
N ILE A 24 -11.60 39.85 15.61
CA ILE A 24 -10.14 39.63 15.75
C ILE A 24 -9.85 38.30 16.44
N ILE A 25 -10.60 37.93 17.48
CA ILE A 25 -10.46 36.63 18.15
C ILE A 25 -10.75 35.49 17.18
N ASN A 26 -11.81 35.59 16.37
CA ASN A 26 -12.14 34.56 15.39
C ASN A 26 -11.07 34.43 14.30
N PHE A 27 -10.44 35.53 13.87
CA PHE A 27 -9.34 35.51 12.91
C PHE A 27 -8.01 35.02 13.48
N SER A 28 -7.82 34.99 14.81
CA SER A 28 -6.56 34.53 15.40
C SER A 28 -6.33 33.00 15.33
N ASN A 29 -7.34 32.23 14.92
CA ASN A 29 -7.28 30.76 14.84
C ASN A 29 -6.98 30.24 13.43
N PHE A 30 -6.10 30.89 12.67
CA PHE A 30 -5.56 30.28 11.45
C PHE A 30 -4.63 29.12 11.82
N ILE A 31 -5.22 27.94 12.03
CA ILE A 31 -4.47 26.70 12.18
C ILE A 31 -3.85 26.39 10.81
N SER A 32 -2.52 26.44 10.73
CA SER A 32 -1.79 25.93 9.58
C SER A 32 -1.85 24.40 9.64
N VAL A 33 -2.49 23.79 8.64
CA VAL A 33 -2.57 22.34 8.51
C VAL A 33 -1.47 21.90 7.55
N SER A 34 -0.57 21.07 8.06
CA SER A 34 0.44 20.36 7.28
C SER A 34 -0.03 18.92 7.09
N ALA A 35 0.00 18.41 5.86
CA ALA A 35 -0.47 17.07 5.55
C ALA A 35 0.52 16.36 4.62
N LEU A 36 0.82 15.11 4.96
CA LEU A 36 1.55 14.19 4.09
C LEU A 36 0.59 13.72 2.99
N SER A 37 1.10 13.51 1.78
CA SER A 37 0.32 12.90 0.71
C SER A 37 1.07 11.68 0.19
N VAL A 38 0.39 10.53 0.20
CA VAL A 38 0.96 9.26 -0.24
C VAL A 38 0.04 8.64 -1.27
N ALA A 39 0.65 7.95 -2.24
CA ALA A 39 -0.06 7.08 -3.17
C ALA A 39 0.69 5.74 -3.24
N VAL A 40 -0.06 4.65 -3.36
CA VAL A 40 0.48 3.32 -3.62
C VAL A 40 -0.07 2.83 -4.95
N HIS A 41 0.81 2.31 -5.80
CA HIS A 41 0.46 1.76 -7.10
C HIS A 41 0.98 0.33 -7.23
N VAL A 42 0.10 -0.58 -7.61
CA VAL A 42 0.46 -1.96 -7.94
C VAL A 42 0.65 -2.05 -9.45
N PRO A 43 1.89 -2.30 -9.94
CA PRO A 43 2.12 -2.43 -11.37
C PRO A 43 1.30 -3.58 -11.96
N GLU A 44 0.86 -3.45 -13.21
CA GLU A 44 -0.03 -4.44 -13.86
C GLU A 44 0.48 -5.89 -13.77
N LYS A 45 1.81 -6.08 -13.87
CA LYS A 45 2.48 -7.39 -13.75
C LYS A 45 2.25 -8.06 -12.39
N TYR A 46 1.99 -7.29 -11.34
CA TYR A 46 1.80 -7.76 -9.97
C TYR A 46 0.33 -7.68 -9.52
N THR A 47 -0.61 -7.47 -10.47
CA THR A 47 -2.05 -7.65 -10.18
C THR A 47 -2.33 -9.08 -9.75
N ASP A 48 -1.65 -10.05 -10.36
CA ASP A 48 -1.70 -11.47 -10.02
C ASP A 48 -0.34 -11.92 -9.48
N VAL A 49 -0.30 -12.42 -8.25
CA VAL A 49 0.94 -12.78 -7.55
C VAL A 49 0.87 -14.21 -7.03
N VAL A 50 1.95 -14.97 -7.17
CA VAL A 50 2.03 -16.32 -6.63
C VAL A 50 2.47 -16.27 -5.17
N ALA A 51 1.84 -17.10 -4.32
CA ALA A 51 2.28 -17.27 -2.94
C ALA A 51 3.75 -17.72 -2.87
N GLY A 52 4.53 -17.18 -1.94
CA GLY A 52 5.98 -17.41 -1.83
C GLY A 52 6.84 -16.41 -2.61
N GLU A 53 6.26 -15.63 -3.52
CA GLU A 53 7.01 -14.66 -4.33
C GLU A 53 7.11 -13.27 -3.66
N ARG A 54 8.01 -12.45 -4.20
CA ARG A 54 8.11 -11.03 -3.86
C ARG A 54 7.02 -10.26 -4.60
N PHE A 55 6.17 -9.61 -3.84
CA PHE A 55 5.19 -8.66 -4.35
C PHE A 55 5.82 -7.26 -4.37
N TYR A 56 5.93 -6.67 -5.56
CA TYR A 56 6.49 -5.33 -5.74
C TYR A 56 5.38 -4.30 -5.95
N PHE A 57 5.56 -3.12 -5.36
CA PHE A 57 4.63 -2.00 -5.46
C PHE A 57 5.41 -0.68 -5.46
N GLU A 58 4.83 0.34 -6.08
CA GLU A 58 5.37 1.69 -6.11
C GLU A 58 4.70 2.54 -5.03
N ILE A 59 5.49 3.37 -4.35
CA ILE A 59 5.02 4.35 -3.39
C ILE A 59 5.48 5.72 -3.86
N GLU A 60 4.54 6.65 -3.97
CA GLU A 60 4.81 8.07 -4.15
C GLU A 60 4.50 8.79 -2.83
N VAL A 61 5.47 9.57 -2.34
CA VAL A 61 5.32 10.36 -1.11
C VAL A 61 5.59 11.83 -1.44
N LYS A 62 4.71 12.70 -0.99
CA LYS A 62 4.84 14.17 -1.01
C LYS A 62 4.75 14.68 0.42
N TYR A 63 5.86 15.23 0.90
CA TYR A 63 6.00 15.81 2.22
C TYR A 63 5.75 17.33 2.14
N PRO A 64 4.94 17.89 3.05
CA PRO A 64 4.61 19.32 3.08
C PRO A 64 5.81 20.19 3.46
N GLU A 65 6.02 21.30 2.74
CA GLU A 65 7.04 22.35 2.96
C GLU A 65 8.18 22.00 3.93
N ASN A 66 9.11 21.17 3.46
CA ASN A 66 10.15 20.64 4.32
C ASN A 66 11.53 21.18 3.92
N PRO A 67 12.19 21.99 4.77
CA PRO A 67 13.48 22.58 4.45
C PRO A 67 14.66 21.59 4.59
N LYS A 68 14.42 20.39 5.15
CA LYS A 68 15.47 19.38 5.38
C LYS A 68 14.92 17.97 5.17
N ARG A 69 15.77 17.04 4.76
CA ARG A 69 15.39 15.63 4.66
C ARG A 69 14.89 15.07 6.01
N LYS A 70 13.76 14.36 5.98
CA LYS A 70 13.11 13.72 7.13
C LYS A 70 13.05 12.21 6.94
N ASP A 71 13.27 11.47 8.02
CA ASP A 71 13.14 10.01 8.03
C ASP A 71 11.69 9.62 8.33
N LEU A 72 11.09 8.89 7.40
CA LEU A 72 9.74 8.34 7.49
C LEU A 72 9.81 6.86 7.90
N LYS A 73 8.91 6.47 8.80
CA LYS A 73 8.63 5.07 9.13
C LYS A 73 7.53 4.57 8.23
N LEU A 74 7.84 3.56 7.44
CA LEU A 74 6.88 2.88 6.58
C LEU A 74 6.60 1.49 7.16
N ASN A 75 5.34 1.13 7.21
CA ASN A 75 4.86 -0.17 7.63
C ASN A 75 3.94 -0.73 6.54
N TYR A 76 4.43 -1.75 5.86
CA TYR A 76 3.75 -2.46 4.78
C TYR A 76 3.01 -3.64 5.38
N GLU A 77 1.72 -3.77 5.11
CA GLU A 77 0.87 -4.84 5.63
C GLU A 77 0.12 -5.49 4.46
N ILE A 78 0.24 -6.81 4.32
CA ILE A 78 -0.66 -7.59 3.45
C ILE A 78 -1.80 -8.12 4.30
N ILE A 79 -3.02 -7.84 3.87
CA ILE A 79 -4.26 -8.18 4.57
C ILE A 79 -5.13 -9.00 3.63
N ASP A 80 -5.72 -10.08 4.13
CA ASP A 80 -6.69 -10.89 3.37
C ASP A 80 -8.09 -10.28 3.36
N SER A 81 -9.01 -10.92 2.64
CA SER A 81 -10.42 -10.49 2.55
C SER A 81 -11.15 -10.48 3.89
N ASP A 82 -10.67 -11.22 4.88
CA ASP A 82 -11.27 -11.30 6.23
C ASP A 82 -10.66 -10.26 7.18
N GLY A 83 -9.75 -9.42 6.68
CA GLY A 83 -9.06 -8.39 7.47
C GLY A 83 -7.90 -8.95 8.30
N LYS A 84 -7.46 -10.20 8.06
CA LYS A 84 -6.37 -10.83 8.79
C LYS A 84 -5.03 -10.40 8.20
N LEU A 85 -4.09 -10.08 9.08
CA LEU A 85 -2.70 -9.78 8.70
C LEU A 85 -1.96 -11.05 8.25
N ILE A 86 -1.39 -11.00 7.06
CA ILE A 86 -0.72 -12.13 6.41
C ILE A 86 0.79 -11.94 6.42
N ALA A 87 1.24 -10.73 6.10
CA ALA A 87 2.64 -10.34 6.13
C ALA A 87 2.78 -8.89 6.57
N GLN A 88 3.91 -8.57 7.20
CA GLN A 88 4.27 -7.21 7.58
C GLN A 88 5.74 -6.94 7.33
N SER A 89 6.08 -5.73 6.90
CA SER A 89 7.46 -5.24 6.79
C SER A 89 7.56 -3.80 7.27
N LYS A 90 8.66 -3.46 7.96
CA LYS A 90 8.92 -2.11 8.47
C LYS A 90 10.20 -1.56 7.87
N VAL A 91 10.13 -0.38 7.29
CA VAL A 91 11.23 0.25 6.56
C VAL A 91 11.37 1.72 6.97
N LEU A 92 12.60 2.22 6.95
CA LEU A 92 12.88 3.65 7.12
C LEU A 92 13.31 4.24 5.78
N LYS A 93 12.71 5.37 5.38
CA LYS A 93 13.08 6.09 4.15
C LYS A 93 13.23 7.58 4.43
N ALA A 94 14.30 8.15 3.93
CA ALA A 94 14.57 9.58 4.06
C ALA A 94 13.99 10.34 2.84
N VAL A 95 13.00 11.20 3.07
CA VAL A 95 12.30 12.01 2.05
C VAL A 95 12.50 13.50 2.34
N GLU A 96 12.72 14.31 1.31
CA GLU A 96 12.83 15.76 1.45
C GLU A 96 11.48 16.41 1.14
N THR A 97 11.13 16.51 -0.15
CA THR A 97 9.85 17.06 -0.61
C THR A 97 9.00 16.00 -1.30
N GLN A 98 9.53 15.36 -2.33
CA GLN A 98 8.83 14.29 -3.06
C GLN A 98 9.79 13.14 -3.33
N ALA A 99 9.29 11.92 -3.20
CA ALA A 99 10.02 10.71 -3.58
C ALA A 99 9.05 9.69 -4.19
N SER A 100 9.49 9.02 -5.24
CA SER A 100 8.89 7.76 -5.71
C SER A 100 9.93 6.65 -5.60
N PHE A 101 9.50 5.48 -5.14
CA PHE A 101 10.33 4.30 -5.09
C PHE A 101 9.50 3.03 -5.20
N ILE A 102 10.15 1.99 -5.72
CA ILE A 102 9.60 0.63 -5.75
C ILE A 102 10.14 -0.11 -4.52
N ASP A 103 9.24 -0.75 -3.79
CA ASP A 103 9.58 -1.63 -2.68
C ASP A 103 8.92 -3.00 -2.86
N PHE A 104 9.22 -3.94 -1.97
CA PHE A 104 8.60 -5.24 -1.99
C PHE A 104 8.31 -5.81 -0.60
N ILE A 105 7.37 -6.75 -0.57
CA ILE A 105 7.10 -7.61 0.58
C ILE A 105 6.98 -9.05 0.09
N VAL A 106 7.43 -10.01 0.89
CA VAL A 106 7.34 -11.44 0.55
C VAL A 106 5.98 -11.96 0.97
N ILE A 107 5.25 -12.56 0.03
CA ILE A 107 4.00 -13.25 0.33
C ILE A 107 4.34 -14.63 0.91
N PRO A 108 3.78 -15.03 2.06
CA PRO A 108 3.99 -16.37 2.60
C PRO A 108 3.49 -17.45 1.64
N GLU A 109 4.22 -18.56 1.51
CA GLU A 109 3.79 -19.71 0.69
C GLU A 109 2.45 -20.32 1.16
N SER A 110 2.12 -20.14 2.44
CA SER A 110 0.85 -20.59 3.02
C SER A 110 -0.34 -19.70 2.68
N ALA A 111 -0.14 -18.58 1.96
CA ALA A 111 -1.22 -17.68 1.60
C ALA A 111 -2.20 -18.36 0.62
N SER A 112 -3.49 -18.33 0.95
CA SER A 112 -4.53 -18.87 0.08
C SER A 112 -4.74 -17.99 -1.14
N LYS A 113 -5.21 -18.58 -2.24
CA LYS A 113 -5.68 -17.80 -3.39
C LYS A 113 -6.83 -16.87 -2.98
N GLY A 114 -6.87 -15.66 -3.51
CA GLY A 114 -7.92 -14.69 -3.19
C GLY A 114 -7.53 -13.24 -3.45
N LEU A 115 -8.43 -12.32 -3.09
CA LEU A 115 -8.19 -10.89 -3.12
C LEU A 115 -7.51 -10.46 -1.81
N TYR A 116 -6.46 -9.65 -1.93
CA TYR A 116 -5.69 -9.12 -0.82
C TYR A 116 -5.53 -7.61 -0.98
N ILE A 117 -5.19 -6.95 0.13
CA ILE A 117 -4.90 -5.53 0.18
C ILE A 117 -3.47 -5.35 0.66
N ILE A 118 -2.70 -4.55 -0.06
CA ILE A 118 -1.46 -3.96 0.45
C ILE A 118 -1.79 -2.63 1.08
N ARG A 119 -1.57 -2.54 2.39
CA ARG A 119 -1.73 -1.31 3.16
C ARG A 119 -0.35 -0.76 3.49
N VAL A 120 -0.14 0.51 3.14
CA VAL A 120 1.08 1.26 3.43
C VAL A 120 0.74 2.32 4.45
N LYS A 121 1.21 2.14 5.68
CA LYS A 121 1.17 3.15 6.73
C LYS A 121 2.50 3.89 6.74
N ILE A 122 2.44 5.21 6.72
CA ILE A 122 3.62 6.05 6.81
C ILE A 122 3.44 7.03 7.96
N ALA A 123 4.52 7.28 8.69
CA ALA A 123 4.53 8.26 9.75
C ALA A 123 5.91 8.91 9.86
N ASP A 124 5.94 10.20 10.21
CA ASP A 124 7.16 10.83 10.69
C ASP A 124 7.36 10.53 12.20
N TYR A 125 8.27 11.26 12.84
CA TYR A 125 8.50 11.17 14.29
C TYR A 125 7.74 12.23 15.09
N GLU A 126 6.97 13.07 14.40
CA GLU A 126 6.19 14.14 14.97
C GLU A 126 4.72 13.67 14.91
N ASP A 127 3.88 14.36 14.15
CA ASP A 127 2.44 14.12 14.11
C ASP A 127 1.89 13.83 12.71
N LEU A 128 2.75 13.73 11.68
CA LEU A 128 2.30 13.46 10.31
C LEU A 128 2.25 11.95 10.07
N SER A 129 1.05 11.45 9.78
CA SER A 129 0.85 10.06 9.38
C SER A 129 -0.21 9.96 8.30
N GLU A 130 -0.02 9.02 7.39
CA GLU A 130 -1.00 8.69 6.36
C GLU A 130 -1.08 7.17 6.15
N GLU A 131 -2.22 6.73 5.64
CA GLU A 131 -2.48 5.33 5.33
C GLU A 131 -3.13 5.24 3.96
N VAL A 132 -2.54 4.42 3.08
CA VAL A 132 -3.08 4.14 1.75
C VAL A 132 -3.13 2.66 1.47
N GLU A 133 -4.06 2.27 0.61
CA GLU A 133 -4.33 0.87 0.28
C GLU A 133 -4.41 0.67 -1.24
N ALA A 134 -3.96 -0.49 -1.69
CA ALA A 134 -4.26 -0.99 -3.04
C ALA A 134 -4.56 -2.48 -3.00
N SER A 135 -5.42 -2.93 -3.91
CA SER A 135 -5.82 -4.33 -4.01
C SER A 135 -4.98 -5.10 -5.02
N PHE A 136 -4.72 -6.37 -4.74
CA PHE A 136 -4.11 -7.32 -5.67
C PHE A 136 -4.64 -8.73 -5.43
N GLN A 137 -4.41 -9.63 -6.38
CA GLN A 137 -4.90 -11.00 -6.32
C GLN A 137 -3.74 -11.97 -6.10
N ILE A 138 -3.88 -12.83 -5.10
CA ILE A 138 -3.01 -14.00 -4.96
C ILE A 138 -3.62 -15.11 -5.80
N VAL A 139 -2.88 -15.52 -6.82
CA VAL A 139 -3.20 -16.71 -7.61
C VAL A 139 -2.53 -17.91 -6.97
N GLY A 140 -3.25 -19.04 -6.93
CA GLY A 140 -2.65 -20.27 -6.45
C GLY A 140 -1.40 -20.57 -7.27
N SER A 141 -0.39 -21.18 -6.64
CA SER A 141 0.74 -21.75 -7.35
C SER A 141 0.21 -22.85 -8.27
N GLY A 142 -0.14 -22.49 -9.51
CA GLY A 142 -0.27 -23.47 -10.58
C GLY A 142 1.03 -24.28 -10.64
N PHE A 143 0.99 -25.47 -11.25
CA PHE A 143 2.19 -26.28 -11.37
C PHE A 143 3.34 -25.41 -11.86
N GLY A 144 4.39 -25.25 -11.05
CA GLY A 144 5.52 -24.42 -11.41
C GLY A 144 6.09 -24.90 -12.74
N GLN A 145 6.72 -24.04 -13.53
CA GLN A 145 7.31 -24.44 -14.83
C GLN A 145 8.17 -25.71 -14.68
N VAL A 146 8.92 -25.82 -13.57
CA VAL A 146 9.71 -27.01 -13.21
C VAL A 146 8.85 -28.28 -13.07
N GLN A 147 7.69 -28.20 -12.41
CA GLN A 147 6.78 -29.34 -12.24
C GLN A 147 6.18 -29.76 -13.58
N ILE A 148 5.79 -28.80 -14.44
CA ILE A 148 5.32 -29.08 -15.79
C ILE A 148 6.40 -29.81 -16.59
N TYR A 149 7.63 -29.29 -16.61
CA TYR A 149 8.76 -29.95 -17.28
C TYR A 149 9.06 -31.34 -16.71
N PHE A 150 8.97 -31.51 -15.39
CA PHE A 150 9.13 -32.81 -14.74
C PHE A 150 8.09 -33.82 -15.23
N PHE A 151 6.80 -33.45 -15.30
CA PHE A 151 5.75 -34.32 -15.81
C PHE A 151 5.91 -34.64 -17.30
N ILE A 152 6.37 -33.69 -18.11
CA ILE A 152 6.69 -33.92 -19.53
C ILE A 152 7.81 -34.96 -19.66
N ILE A 153 8.92 -34.78 -18.93
CA ILE A 153 10.06 -35.72 -18.95
C ILE A 153 9.63 -37.10 -18.48
N LEU A 154 8.85 -37.17 -17.39
CA LEU A 154 8.31 -38.41 -16.86
C LEU A 154 7.41 -39.13 -17.87
N GLY A 155 6.54 -38.39 -18.57
CA GLY A 155 5.69 -38.94 -19.64
C GLY A 155 6.49 -39.52 -20.80
N VAL A 156 7.54 -38.83 -21.25
CA VAL A 156 8.44 -39.31 -22.31
C VAL A 156 9.17 -40.59 -21.87
N LEU A 157 9.65 -40.64 -20.62
CA LEU A 157 10.31 -41.83 -20.05
C LEU A 157 9.39 -43.06 -20.05
N ILE A 158 8.14 -42.89 -19.62
CA ILE A 158 7.13 -43.96 -19.62
C ILE A 158 6.85 -44.43 -21.05
N LEU A 159 6.72 -43.50 -22.01
CA LEU A 159 6.48 -43.83 -23.41
C LEU A 159 7.63 -44.65 -24.02
N VAL A 160 8.87 -44.25 -23.77
CA VAL A 160 10.06 -45.00 -24.21
C VAL A 160 10.09 -46.40 -23.58
N ALA A 161 9.80 -46.51 -22.27
CA ALA A 161 9.73 -47.81 -21.60
C ALA A 161 8.68 -48.75 -22.25
N ILE A 162 7.50 -48.23 -22.58
CA ILE A 162 6.45 -48.99 -23.27
C ILE A 162 6.91 -49.46 -24.66
N LEU A 163 7.58 -48.59 -25.44
CA LEU A 163 8.12 -48.96 -26.76
C LEU A 163 9.19 -50.05 -26.67
N VAL A 164 10.07 -49.98 -25.66
CA VAL A 164 11.09 -51.00 -25.45
C VAL A 164 10.44 -52.34 -25.06
N ILE A 165 9.51 -52.33 -24.10
CA ILE A 165 8.81 -53.54 -23.66
C ILE A 165 8.07 -54.19 -24.84
N THR A 166 7.31 -53.40 -25.61
CA THR A 166 6.59 -53.92 -26.79
C THR A 166 7.53 -54.49 -27.85
N SER A 167 8.68 -53.85 -28.10
CA SER A 167 9.69 -54.36 -29.03
C SER A 167 10.28 -55.72 -28.59
N LEU A 168 10.50 -55.89 -27.28
CA LEU A 168 10.97 -57.15 -26.70
C LEU A 168 9.93 -58.27 -26.84
N PHE A 169 8.65 -57.96 -26.58
CA PHE A 169 7.56 -58.93 -26.75
C PHE A 169 7.39 -59.38 -28.21
N VAL A 170 7.44 -58.44 -29.17
CA VAL A 170 7.33 -58.78 -30.60
C VAL A 170 8.51 -59.64 -31.06
N THR A 171 9.73 -59.28 -30.64
CA THR A 171 10.95 -60.04 -30.99
C THR A 171 10.92 -61.45 -30.43
N ARG A 172 10.46 -61.61 -29.18
CA ARG A 172 10.33 -62.93 -28.53
C ARG A 172 9.23 -63.80 -29.15
N ARG A 173 8.20 -63.21 -29.75
CA ARG A 173 7.11 -63.96 -30.42
C ARG A 173 7.45 -64.39 -31.85
N ARG A 174 8.42 -63.74 -32.49
CA ARG A 174 8.88 -64.06 -33.86
C ARG A 174 10.01 -65.08 -33.91
N ARG A 175 10.66 -65.36 -32.79
CA ARG A 175 11.56 -66.51 -32.60
C ARG A 175 10.78 -67.66 -31.99
#